data_AF-A0A8S1RWG5-F1
#
_entry.id   AF-A0A8S1RWG5-F1
#
_cell.length_a   1.000
_cell.length_b   1.000
_cell.length_c   1.000
_cell.angle_alpha   90.00
_cell.angle_beta   90.00
_cell.angle_gamma   90.00
#
_symmetry.space_group_name_H-M   'P 1'
#
loop_
_entity.id
_entity.type
_entity.pdbx_description
1 polymer ?
#
loop_
_entity_poly.entity_id
_entity_poly.type
_entity_poly.pdbx_seq_one_letter_code
_entity_poly.pdbx_strand_id
1 'polypeptide(L)'
;MQQREMSEEVRNANPYSRLMALKRMGIVENYQQIKEFTVLVVGVGGVGSVLCELLTRCGIGKLIMYDYDKVELANMNRHLIDASWRNCMFCICRLCCCQGVCSIITNNYGHYCSQNTLKYLLGFGQTTFFLGYNALADFFLKYAIMPNPECKDHNCLKRQNLNSEKLRLNKLQKRKEQSQQKQQIVHTENEWGIEVVPDDISINETQIQQQLLNQQPQQESQQQQTNNTNKDNNYLENLMNQLKSLQ
;
A
#
# COMPACT_ATOMS: atom_id res chain seq x y z
N MET A 1 -23.16 18.44 19.46
CA MET A 1 -23.22 17.54 18.29
C MET A 1 -23.20 16.11 18.81
N GLN A 2 -24.28 15.35 18.63
CA GLN A 2 -24.27 13.92 18.97
C GLN A 2 -23.24 13.23 18.05
N GLN A 3 -22.20 12.63 18.63
CA GLN A 3 -21.30 11.76 17.90
C GLN A 3 -22.10 10.57 17.40
N ARG A 4 -22.55 10.61 16.14
CA ARG A 4 -23.12 9.44 15.48
C ARG A 4 -21.97 8.45 15.28
N GLU A 5 -22.04 7.33 16.00
CA GLU A 5 -21.20 6.16 15.83
C GLU A 5 -21.11 5.79 14.32
N MET A 6 -19.95 5.38 13.84
CA MET A 6 -19.83 4.97 12.43
C MET A 6 -20.22 3.51 12.28
N SER A 7 -21.27 3.23 11.50
CA SER A 7 -21.71 1.86 11.29
C SER A 7 -20.74 1.09 10.39
N GLU A 8 -20.50 -0.17 10.74
CA GLU A 8 -19.70 -1.10 9.93
C GLU A 8 -20.53 -1.84 8.88
N GLU A 9 -21.84 -1.61 8.83
CA GLU A 9 -22.74 -2.29 7.91
C GLU A 9 -22.36 -2.03 6.45
N VAL A 10 -22.21 -3.11 5.68
CA VAL A 10 -21.91 -3.03 4.25
C VAL A 10 -23.22 -2.85 3.50
N ARG A 11 -23.61 -1.59 3.33
CA ARG A 11 -24.80 -1.18 2.57
C ARG A 11 -24.41 -0.03 1.64
N ASN A 12 -25.07 0.05 0.48
CA ASN A 12 -24.84 1.13 -0.48
C ASN A 12 -25.12 2.52 0.10
N ALA A 13 -26.04 2.62 1.07
CA ALA A 13 -26.37 3.86 1.75
C ALA A 13 -25.30 4.31 2.77
N ASN A 14 -24.40 3.42 3.20
CA ASN A 14 -23.36 3.74 4.18
C ASN A 14 -22.07 4.22 3.49
N PRO A 15 -21.74 5.52 3.54
CA PRO A 15 -20.53 6.05 2.90
C PRO A 15 -19.24 5.56 3.57
N TYR A 16 -19.30 5.11 4.83
CA TYR A 16 -18.15 4.66 5.60
C TYR A 16 -17.91 3.14 5.52
N SER A 17 -18.78 2.39 4.84
CA SER A 17 -18.71 0.92 4.76
C SER A 17 -17.33 0.40 4.34
N ARG A 18 -16.73 1.01 3.32
CA ARG A 18 -15.39 0.65 2.83
C ARG A 18 -14.26 1.11 3.76
N LEU A 19 -14.44 2.21 4.46
CA LEU A 19 -13.45 2.71 5.43
C LEU A 19 -13.42 1.82 6.67
N MET A 20 -14.59 1.35 7.12
CA MET A 20 -14.71 0.39 8.22
C MET A 20 -14.20 -1.01 7.87
N ALA A 21 -14.11 -1.36 6.60
CA ALA A 21 -13.46 -2.59 6.19
C ALA A 21 -11.98 -2.64 6.60
N LEU A 22 -11.30 -1.50 6.73
CA LEU A 22 -9.90 -1.44 7.22
C LEU A 22 -9.75 -1.98 8.65
N LYS A 23 -10.80 -1.83 9.47
CA LYS A 23 -10.86 -2.42 10.81
C LYS A 23 -10.97 -3.95 10.74
N ARG A 24 -11.82 -4.45 9.83
CA ARG A 24 -11.97 -5.90 9.62
C ARG A 24 -10.72 -6.57 9.05
N MET A 25 -9.96 -5.85 8.23
CA MET A 25 -8.69 -6.31 7.68
C MET A 25 -7.54 -6.27 8.71
N GLY A 26 -7.76 -5.74 9.91
CA GLY A 26 -6.72 -5.60 10.93
C GLY A 26 -5.66 -4.55 10.59
N ILE A 27 -5.93 -3.64 9.64
CA ILE A 27 -4.99 -2.56 9.28
C ILE A 27 -5.07 -1.44 10.33
N VAL A 28 -6.28 -1.12 10.79
CA VAL A 28 -6.54 -0.06 11.78
C VAL A 28 -7.43 -0.62 12.88
N GLU A 29 -6.96 -0.68 14.12
CA GLU A 29 -7.73 -1.24 15.22
C GLU A 29 -9.02 -0.45 15.51
N ASN A 30 -8.93 0.89 15.53
CA ASN A 30 -10.05 1.76 15.83
C ASN A 30 -10.15 2.94 14.85
N TYR A 31 -10.76 2.68 13.69
CA TYR A 31 -10.98 3.72 12.69
C TYR A 31 -11.88 4.87 13.19
N GLN A 32 -12.76 4.61 14.17
CA GLN A 32 -13.72 5.60 14.65
C GLN A 32 -13.07 6.82 15.32
N GLN A 33 -11.86 6.66 15.86
CA GLN A 33 -11.06 7.74 16.43
C GLN A 33 -10.83 8.90 15.46
N ILE A 34 -10.95 8.68 14.14
CA ILE A 34 -10.80 9.76 13.15
C ILE A 34 -11.75 10.95 13.40
N LYS A 35 -12.91 10.68 14.02
CA LYS A 35 -13.93 11.70 14.36
C LYS A 35 -13.57 12.56 15.56
N GLU A 36 -12.57 12.19 16.35
CA GLU A 36 -12.13 12.94 17.53
C GLU A 36 -11.05 13.97 17.16
N PHE A 37 -10.33 13.72 16.07
CA PHE A 37 -9.25 14.59 15.65
C PHE A 37 -9.75 15.86 14.95
N THR A 38 -9.04 16.95 15.22
CA THR A 38 -9.20 18.23 14.53
C THR A 38 -7.94 18.53 13.73
N VAL A 39 -8.09 18.83 12.44
CA VAL A 39 -6.96 19.18 11.56
C VAL A 39 -7.10 20.63 11.12
N LEU A 40 -6.02 21.41 11.26
CA LEU A 40 -5.89 22.75 10.70
C LEU A 40 -5.11 22.66 9.38
N VAL A 41 -5.70 23.16 8.30
CA VAL A 41 -5.06 23.30 6.99
C VAL A 41 -4.87 24.79 6.70
N VAL A 42 -3.61 25.19 6.54
CA VAL A 42 -3.21 26.56 6.19
C VAL A 42 -2.82 26.56 4.72
N GLY A 43 -3.57 27.32 3.90
CA GLY A 43 -3.49 27.32 2.44
C GLY A 43 -4.38 26.25 1.82
N VAL A 44 -5.51 26.66 1.24
CA VAL A 44 -6.48 25.80 0.53
C VAL A 44 -6.30 25.97 -0.99
N GLY A 45 -5.02 25.91 -1.39
CA GLY A 45 -4.56 25.96 -2.78
C GLY A 45 -4.88 24.69 -3.58
N GLY A 46 -4.08 24.38 -4.59
CA GLY A 46 -4.23 23.13 -5.34
C GLY A 46 -4.06 21.88 -4.47
N VAL A 47 -2.97 21.78 -3.71
CA VAL A 47 -2.74 20.63 -2.79
C VAL A 47 -3.69 20.68 -1.59
N GLY A 48 -3.90 21.87 -1.03
CA GLY A 48 -4.71 22.06 0.17
C GLY A 48 -6.18 21.72 -0.04
N SER A 49 -6.76 22.10 -1.19
CA SER A 49 -8.15 21.76 -1.53
C SER A 49 -8.38 20.25 -1.63
N VAL A 50 -7.45 19.53 -2.30
CA VAL A 50 -7.50 18.05 -2.39
C VAL A 50 -7.35 17.42 -1.00
N LEU A 51 -6.40 17.89 -0.20
CA LEU A 51 -6.20 17.38 1.17
C LEU A 51 -7.47 17.54 2.01
N CYS A 52 -8.11 18.71 1.96
CA CYS A 52 -9.34 19.00 2.69
C CYS A 52 -10.47 18.07 2.26
N GLU A 53 -10.64 17.84 0.96
CA GLU A 53 -11.64 16.92 0.42
C GLU A 53 -11.41 15.48 0.93
N LEU A 54 -10.17 14.98 0.81
CA LEU A 54 -9.82 13.62 1.21
C LEU A 54 -10.03 13.41 2.72
N LEU A 55 -9.59 14.34 3.56
CA LEU A 55 -9.81 14.27 5.01
C LEU A 55 -11.30 14.30 5.37
N THR A 56 -12.09 15.11 4.65
CA THR A 56 -13.54 15.17 4.83
C THR A 56 -14.19 13.84 4.46
N ARG A 57 -13.78 13.22 3.35
CA ARG A 57 -14.26 11.89 2.90
C ARG A 57 -13.90 10.78 3.89
N CYS A 58 -12.74 10.87 4.52
CA CYS A 58 -12.33 9.95 5.59
C CYS A 58 -13.13 10.13 6.89
N GLY A 59 -13.90 11.21 7.02
CA GLY A 59 -14.73 11.47 8.20
C GLY A 59 -13.95 12.08 9.36
N ILE A 60 -12.98 12.96 9.08
CA ILE A 60 -12.31 13.75 10.13
C ILE A 60 -13.34 14.51 10.97
N GLY A 61 -13.12 14.59 12.28
CA GLY A 61 -14.07 15.20 13.21
C GLY A 61 -14.32 16.68 12.93
N LYS A 62 -13.24 17.45 12.82
CA LYS A 62 -13.30 18.88 12.51
C LYS A 62 -12.13 19.27 11.62
N LEU A 63 -12.45 20.02 10.56
CA LEU A 63 -11.46 20.61 9.67
C LEU A 63 -11.51 22.13 9.83
N ILE A 64 -10.38 22.74 10.15
CA ILE A 64 -10.22 24.20 10.20
C ILE A 64 -9.39 24.57 8.97
N MET A 65 -9.91 25.46 8.16
CA MET A 65 -9.27 25.92 6.93
C MET A 65 -8.93 27.40 7.08
N TYR A 66 -7.69 27.78 6.76
CA TYR A 66 -7.25 29.16 6.75
C TYR A 66 -6.57 29.47 5.41
N ASP A 67 -7.16 30.38 4.64
CA ASP A 67 -6.60 30.89 3.39
C ASP A 67 -6.84 32.40 3.30
N TYR A 68 -5.87 33.12 2.75
CA TYR A 68 -5.95 34.57 2.53
C TYR A 68 -6.31 34.91 1.08
N ASP A 69 -6.12 33.97 0.16
CA ASP A 69 -6.32 34.19 -1.27
C ASP A 69 -7.79 34.02 -1.69
N LYS A 70 -8.16 34.69 -2.78
CA LYS A 70 -9.48 34.53 -3.43
C LYS A 70 -9.39 33.54 -4.59
N VAL A 71 -10.50 32.87 -4.88
CA VAL A 71 -10.61 31.99 -6.05
C VAL A 71 -10.64 32.84 -7.32
N GLU A 72 -9.69 32.59 -8.20
CA GLU A 72 -9.55 33.27 -9.50
C GLU A 72 -9.57 32.24 -10.63
N LEU A 73 -10.00 32.66 -11.82
CA LEU A 73 -10.08 31.79 -13.00
C LEU A 73 -8.72 31.20 -13.39
N ALA A 74 -7.62 31.95 -13.20
CA ALA A 74 -6.26 31.47 -13.43
C ALA A 74 -5.89 30.28 -12.52
N ASN A 75 -6.61 30.09 -11.42
CA ASN A 75 -6.34 29.07 -10.42
C ASN A 75 -7.20 27.80 -10.61
N MET A 76 -8.09 27.78 -11.61
CA MET A 76 -8.98 26.64 -11.94
C MET A 76 -8.24 25.42 -12.50
N ASN A 77 -7.01 25.63 -12.98
CA ASN A 77 -6.15 24.58 -13.50
C ASN A 77 -5.46 23.74 -12.42
N ARG A 78 -5.64 24.10 -11.13
CA ARG A 78 -5.01 23.42 -9.98
C ARG A 78 -5.93 23.25 -8.78
N HIS A 79 -6.99 24.04 -8.65
CA HIS A 79 -7.99 23.85 -7.61
C HIS A 79 -9.03 22.82 -8.03
N LEU A 80 -9.50 22.08 -7.03
CA LEU A 80 -10.64 21.17 -7.19
C LEU A 80 -11.99 21.92 -7.10
N ILE A 81 -11.96 23.21 -6.76
CA ILE A 81 -13.13 24.06 -6.53
C ILE A 81 -13.56 24.71 -7.85
N ASP A 82 -14.74 24.35 -8.35
CA ASP A 82 -15.36 25.05 -9.49
C ASP A 82 -16.01 26.37 -9.04
N ALA A 83 -15.98 27.40 -9.89
CA ALA A 83 -16.57 28.72 -9.63
C ALA A 83 -18.11 28.69 -9.57
N SER A 84 -18.73 27.56 -9.91
CA SER A 84 -20.18 27.34 -9.86
C SER A 84 -20.67 26.83 -8.48
N TRP A 85 -20.37 27.57 -7.42
CA TRP A 85 -20.75 27.27 -6.02
C TRP A 85 -22.26 27.26 -5.71
N ARG A 86 -23.15 27.20 -6.70
CA ARG A 86 -24.59 27.30 -6.44
C ARG A 86 -25.29 25.98 -6.14
N ASN A 87 -24.79 24.79 -6.51
CA ASN A 87 -25.63 23.59 -6.32
C ASN A 87 -24.99 22.18 -6.21
N CYS A 88 -23.68 21.96 -6.11
CA CYS A 88 -23.21 20.57 -5.94
C CYS A 88 -21.87 20.42 -5.19
N MET A 89 -21.92 19.76 -4.03
CA MET A 89 -20.78 19.33 -3.22
C MET A 89 -20.00 18.13 -3.81
N PHE A 90 -20.37 17.65 -5.00
CA PHE A 90 -19.77 16.46 -5.60
C PHE A 90 -19.77 16.59 -7.14
N CYS A 91 -18.72 17.19 -7.71
CA CYS A 91 -18.51 17.11 -9.16
C CYS A 91 -17.05 16.76 -9.49
N ILE A 92 -16.64 15.55 -9.11
CA ILE A 92 -15.37 14.94 -9.57
C ILE A 92 -15.40 14.70 -11.09
N CYS A 93 -16.59 14.56 -11.69
CA CYS A 93 -16.73 14.09 -13.08
C CYS A 93 -16.33 15.12 -14.15
N ARG A 94 -16.18 16.41 -13.82
CA ARG A 94 -15.84 17.45 -14.81
C ARG A 94 -14.36 17.84 -14.86
N LEU A 95 -13.53 17.34 -13.94
CA LEU A 95 -12.09 17.63 -13.88
C LEU A 95 -11.26 16.90 -14.96
N CYS A 96 -11.79 15.83 -15.55
CA CYS A 96 -10.99 14.92 -16.39
C CYS A 96 -10.61 15.48 -17.78
N CYS A 97 -11.32 16.48 -18.32
CA CYS A 97 -11.13 16.92 -19.71
C CYS A 97 -10.25 18.15 -19.93
N CYS A 98 -9.85 18.91 -18.89
CA CYS A 98 -9.24 20.22 -19.12
C CYS A 98 -7.94 20.52 -18.34
N GLN A 99 -7.42 19.60 -17.53
CA GLN A 99 -6.33 19.94 -16.61
C GLN A 99 -4.99 19.30 -17.01
N GLY A 100 -4.00 20.16 -17.33
CA GLY A 100 -2.63 19.75 -17.63
C GLY A 100 -1.87 19.19 -16.41
N VAL A 101 -0.57 18.94 -16.61
CA VAL A 101 0.34 18.25 -15.66
C VAL A 101 0.29 18.78 -14.21
N CYS A 102 -0.01 20.06 -14.01
CA CYS A 102 -0.08 20.70 -12.68
C CYS A 102 -1.17 20.10 -11.77
N SER A 103 -2.32 19.68 -12.31
CA SER A 103 -3.39 19.06 -11.52
C SER A 103 -3.06 17.63 -11.07
N ILE A 104 -2.32 16.87 -11.88
CA ILE A 104 -1.88 15.52 -11.52
C ILE A 104 -0.92 15.59 -10.33
N ILE A 105 0.06 16.49 -10.40
CA ILE A 105 1.07 16.65 -9.37
C ILE A 105 0.42 17.11 -8.05
N THR A 106 -0.46 18.11 -8.10
CA THR A 106 -1.16 18.62 -6.90
C THR A 106 -2.06 17.56 -6.27
N ASN A 107 -2.76 16.76 -7.07
CA ASN A 107 -3.52 15.61 -6.60
C ASN A 107 -2.62 14.59 -5.90
N ASN A 108 -1.51 14.20 -6.52
CA ASN A 108 -0.58 13.22 -5.92
C ASN A 108 -0.07 13.70 -4.55
N TYR A 109 0.37 14.95 -4.46
CA TYR A 109 0.82 15.53 -3.18
C TYR A 109 -0.31 15.60 -2.15
N GLY A 110 -1.54 15.95 -2.55
CA GLY A 110 -2.70 15.94 -1.66
C GLY A 110 -3.00 14.56 -1.09
N HIS A 111 -2.94 13.52 -1.94
CA HIS A 111 -3.09 12.13 -1.54
C HIS A 111 -1.99 11.69 -0.57
N TYR A 112 -0.72 11.92 -0.89
CA TYR A 112 0.39 11.53 -0.01
C TYR A 112 0.33 12.22 1.35
N CYS A 113 -0.03 13.50 1.36
CA CYS A 113 -0.23 14.25 2.60
C CYS A 113 -1.37 13.63 3.42
N SER A 114 -2.54 13.39 2.81
CA SER A 114 -3.69 12.79 3.49
C SER A 114 -3.38 11.39 4.06
N GLN A 115 -2.67 10.55 3.31
CA GLN A 115 -2.26 9.22 3.75
C GLN A 115 -1.30 9.30 4.94
N ASN A 116 -0.33 10.22 4.90
CA ASN A 116 0.59 10.39 6.01
C ASN A 116 -0.11 10.92 7.27
N THR A 117 -1.09 11.83 7.10
CA THR A 117 -1.95 12.30 8.19
C THR A 117 -2.74 11.15 8.80
N LEU A 118 -3.38 10.30 7.99
CA LEU A 118 -4.14 9.15 8.51
C LEU A 118 -3.25 8.15 9.25
N LYS A 119 -2.08 7.79 8.69
CA LYS A 119 -1.10 6.93 9.36
C LYS A 119 -0.68 7.49 10.72
N TYR A 120 -0.47 8.80 10.79
CA TYR A 120 -0.08 9.47 12.03
C TYR A 120 -1.21 9.50 13.06
N LEU A 121 -2.43 9.85 12.65
CA LEU A 121 -3.58 9.99 13.56
C LEU A 121 -4.10 8.64 14.06
N LEU A 122 -4.18 7.63 13.18
CA LEU A 122 -4.74 6.32 13.47
C LEU A 122 -3.69 5.26 13.85
N GLY A 123 -2.40 5.63 13.87
CA GLY A 123 -1.33 4.78 14.39
C GLY A 123 -1.05 3.50 13.59
N PHE A 124 -1.34 3.48 12.29
CA PHE A 124 -1.09 2.32 11.43
C PHE A 124 0.02 2.57 10.40
N GLY A 125 0.68 1.48 9.98
CA GLY A 125 1.78 1.54 9.02
C GLY A 125 2.98 2.37 9.51
N GLN A 126 3.78 2.87 8.58
CA GLN A 126 4.93 3.72 8.88
C GLN A 126 4.72 5.16 8.39
N THR A 127 4.78 6.12 9.31
CA THR A 127 4.74 7.55 9.00
C THR A 127 6.05 7.99 8.35
N THR A 128 5.96 8.80 7.31
CA THR A 128 7.12 9.29 6.56
C THR A 128 7.41 10.73 6.96
N PHE A 129 8.66 11.02 7.34
CA PHE A 129 9.08 12.37 7.72
C PHE A 129 9.31 13.27 6.51
N PHE A 130 9.95 12.73 5.47
CA PHE A 130 10.13 13.40 4.19
C PHE A 130 9.88 12.43 3.04
N LEU A 131 9.02 12.84 2.12
CA LEU A 131 8.72 12.13 0.88
C LEU A 131 8.82 13.11 -0.29
N GLY A 132 9.83 12.92 -1.14
CA GLY A 132 9.94 13.60 -2.42
C GLY A 132 9.31 12.76 -3.53
N TYR A 133 8.65 13.41 -4.50
CA TYR A 133 8.12 12.78 -5.70
C TYR A 133 8.65 13.50 -6.94
N ASN A 134 9.33 12.75 -7.80
CA ASN A 134 9.75 13.21 -9.12
C ASN A 134 8.85 12.59 -10.18
N ALA A 135 7.98 13.42 -10.77
CA ALA A 135 7.00 12.99 -11.77
C ALA A 135 7.61 12.59 -13.12
N LEU A 136 8.83 13.05 -13.45
CA LEU A 136 9.47 12.70 -14.73
C LEU A 136 10.08 11.30 -14.71
N ALA A 137 10.50 10.84 -13.54
CA ALA A 137 11.19 9.56 -13.35
C ALA A 137 10.37 8.55 -12.53
N ASP A 138 9.12 8.89 -12.20
CA ASP A 138 8.25 8.15 -11.26
C ASP A 138 8.99 7.69 -9.99
N PHE A 139 9.84 8.58 -9.49
CA PHE A 139 10.79 8.26 -8.42
C PHE A 139 10.33 8.85 -7.09
N PHE A 140 10.33 8.00 -6.07
CA PHE A 140 9.97 8.36 -4.70
C PHE A 140 11.20 8.37 -3.79
N LEU A 141 11.46 9.52 -3.19
CA LEU A 141 12.59 9.75 -2.32
C LEU A 141 12.14 9.79 -0.87
N LYS A 142 12.62 8.86 -0.03
CA LYS A 142 12.26 8.78 1.39
C LYS A 142 13.48 9.02 2.25
N TYR A 143 13.41 10.04 3.12
CA TYR A 143 14.47 10.31 4.10
C TYR A 143 13.87 10.67 5.46
N ALA A 144 14.66 10.45 6.52
CA ALA A 144 14.40 10.98 7.84
C ALA A 144 15.29 12.22 8.05
N ILE A 145 14.66 13.39 8.15
CA ILE A 145 15.39 14.64 8.44
C ILE A 145 15.54 14.73 9.96
N MET A 146 16.78 14.74 10.43
CA MET A 146 17.10 14.88 11.85
C MET A 146 17.28 16.35 12.22
N PRO A 147 16.91 16.75 13.44
CA PRO A 147 17.11 18.12 13.90
C PRO A 147 18.60 18.44 13.99
N ASN A 148 18.98 19.67 13.62
CA ASN A 148 20.35 20.16 13.78
C ASN A 148 20.63 20.47 15.27
N PRO A 149 21.67 19.87 15.89
CA PRO A 149 22.09 20.18 17.26
C PRO A 149 22.49 21.65 17.47
N GLU A 150 22.91 22.35 16.42
CA GLU A 150 23.34 23.75 16.46
C GLU A 150 22.30 24.68 15.81
N CYS A 151 21.01 24.34 15.92
CA CYS A 151 19.94 25.15 15.38
C CYS A 151 19.92 26.55 16.01
N LYS A 152 19.85 27.59 15.16
CA LYS A 152 19.75 29.00 15.60
C LYS A 152 18.47 29.29 16.41
N ASP A 153 17.40 28.51 16.22
CA ASP A 153 16.17 28.65 16.99
C ASP A 153 16.29 28.00 18.37
N HIS A 154 16.31 28.82 19.42
CA HIS A 154 16.35 28.37 20.80
C HIS A 154 15.18 27.44 21.18
N ASN A 155 13.98 27.63 20.61
CA ASN A 155 12.84 26.75 20.87
C ASN A 155 13.04 25.37 20.25
N CYS A 156 13.71 25.29 19.10
CA CYS A 156 14.12 24.03 18.50
C CYS A 156 15.06 23.26 19.43
N LEU A 157 16.12 23.90 19.93
CA LEU A 157 17.07 23.28 20.87
C LEU A 157 16.39 22.77 22.15
N LYS A 158 15.49 23.58 22.74
CA LYS A 158 14.71 23.16 23.91
C LYS A 158 13.86 21.92 23.62
N ARG A 159 13.18 21.87 22.47
CA ARG A 159 12.40 20.70 22.05
C ARG A 159 13.26 19.46 21.81
N GLN A 160 14.47 19.62 21.28
CA GLN A 160 15.41 18.50 21.10
C GLN A 160 15.77 17.85 22.45
N ASN A 161 16.04 18.66 23.48
CA ASN A 161 16.34 18.16 24.83
C ASN A 161 15.15 17.45 25.47
N LEU A 162 13.95 18.01 25.36
CA LEU A 162 12.74 17.36 25.88
C LEU A 162 12.42 16.05 25.16
N ASN A 163 12.64 16.01 23.84
CA ASN A 163 12.31 14.84 23.03
C ASN A 163 13.35 13.73 23.18
N SER A 164 14.62 14.05 23.43
CA SER A 164 15.68 13.05 23.65
C SER A 164 15.41 12.21 24.91
N GLU A 165 14.91 12.84 25.97
CA GLU A 165 14.51 12.18 27.20
C GLU A 165 13.31 11.23 26.97
N LYS A 166 12.27 11.70 26.26
CA LYS A 166 11.12 10.86 25.86
C LYS A 166 11.53 9.70 24.97
N LEU A 167 12.41 9.94 24.01
CA LEU A 167 12.92 8.88 23.12
C LEU A 167 13.66 7.80 23.91
N ARG A 168 14.42 8.19 24.95
CA ARG A 168 15.14 7.25 25.82
C ARG A 168 14.17 6.36 26.58
N LEU A 169 13.12 6.92 27.16
CA LEU A 169 12.08 6.17 27.88
C LEU A 169 11.32 5.21 26.95
N ASN A 170 10.90 5.68 25.77
CA ASN A 170 10.19 4.85 24.78
C ASN A 170 11.06 3.71 24.23
N LYS A 171 12.37 3.93 24.04
CA LYS A 171 13.31 2.87 23.62
C LYS A 171 13.44 1.77 24.68
N LEU A 172 13.47 2.12 25.96
CA LEU A 172 13.51 1.16 27.05
C LEU A 172 12.24 0.31 27.11
N GLN A 173 11.08 0.93 26.85
CA GLN A 173 9.78 0.27 26.85
C GLN A 173 9.61 -0.67 25.64
N LYS A 174 9.94 -0.22 24.43
CA LYS A 174 9.91 -1.05 23.21
C LYS A 174 10.82 -2.27 23.27
N ARG A 175 11.99 -2.17 23.93
CA ARG A 175 12.87 -3.33 24.15
C ARG A 175 12.20 -4.40 25.02
N LYS A 176 11.39 -4.01 26.01
CA LYS A 176 10.64 -4.96 26.85
C LYS A 176 9.54 -5.65 26.03
N GLU A 177 8.86 -4.92 25.17
CA GLU A 177 7.76 -5.42 24.32
C GLU A 177 8.24 -6.32 23.16
N GLN A 178 9.34 -5.96 22.49
CA GLN A 178 9.92 -6.74 21.38
C GLN A 178 10.45 -8.12 21.82
N SER A 179 10.69 -8.31 23.11
CA SER A 179 11.10 -9.60 23.66
C SER A 179 9.95 -10.64 23.65
N GLN A 180 8.70 -10.22 23.43
CA GLN A 180 7.51 -11.06 23.64
C GLN A 180 6.76 -11.48 22.36
N GLN A 181 7.08 -10.94 21.18
CA GLN A 181 6.33 -11.25 19.96
C GLN A 181 7.25 -11.54 18.77
N LYS A 182 7.57 -12.82 18.57
CA LYS A 182 8.00 -13.34 17.28
C LYS A 182 6.95 -14.36 16.85
N GLN A 183 5.88 -13.90 16.21
CA GLN A 183 4.86 -14.79 15.67
C GLN A 183 5.46 -15.54 14.47
N GLN A 184 5.47 -16.86 14.58
CA GLN A 184 5.83 -17.76 13.49
C GLN A 184 4.69 -17.80 12.48
N ILE A 185 5.00 -17.68 11.19
CA ILE A 185 4.01 -17.79 10.12
C ILE A 185 3.50 -19.23 10.10
N VAL A 186 2.20 -19.42 10.33
CA VAL A 186 1.55 -20.72 10.30
C VAL A 186 0.77 -20.85 9.00
N HIS A 187 1.07 -21.87 8.22
CA HIS A 187 0.32 -22.21 7.02
C HIS A 187 -0.82 -23.16 7.41
N THR A 188 -2.06 -22.79 7.10
CA THR A 188 -3.24 -23.62 7.40
C THR A 188 -3.30 -24.86 6.51
N GLU A 189 -2.70 -24.78 5.32
CA GLU A 189 -2.66 -25.84 4.31
C GLU A 189 -1.25 -25.92 3.74
N ASN A 190 -0.65 -27.12 3.77
CA ASN A 190 0.64 -27.42 3.13
C ASN A 190 0.69 -28.90 2.71
N GLU A 191 -0.27 -29.31 1.88
CA GLU A 191 -0.39 -30.70 1.41
C GLU A 191 0.82 -31.16 0.58
N TRP A 192 1.50 -30.21 -0.06
CA TRP A 192 2.61 -30.45 -0.98
C TRP A 192 3.98 -30.42 -0.29
N GLY A 193 4.03 -30.32 1.04
CA GLY A 193 5.28 -30.34 1.82
C GLY A 193 6.26 -29.23 1.40
N ILE A 194 5.74 -28.06 1.02
CA ILE A 194 6.57 -26.93 0.59
C ILE A 194 7.35 -26.41 1.80
N GLU A 195 8.67 -26.37 1.68
CA GLU A 195 9.58 -25.89 2.72
C GLU A 195 10.21 -24.55 2.33
N VAL A 196 10.42 -23.68 3.32
CA VAL A 196 11.12 -22.41 3.11
C VAL A 196 12.61 -22.66 3.24
N VAL A 197 13.32 -22.61 2.13
CA VAL A 197 14.79 -22.71 2.09
C VAL A 197 15.38 -21.34 2.39
N PRO A 198 16.33 -21.22 3.34
CA PRO A 198 17.04 -19.97 3.59
C PRO A 198 17.84 -19.49 2.35
N ASP A 199 17.87 -18.18 2.13
CA ASP A 199 18.56 -17.54 0.98
C ASP A 199 20.08 -17.80 0.94
N ASP A 200 20.68 -18.26 2.06
CA ASP A 200 22.12 -18.51 2.19
C ASP A 200 22.59 -19.86 1.60
N ILE A 201 21.68 -20.66 1.04
CA ILE A 201 22.02 -21.96 0.45
C ILE A 201 22.17 -21.79 -1.07
N SER A 202 23.41 -21.83 -1.56
CA SER A 202 23.70 -22.00 -2.98
C SER A 202 23.18 -23.38 -3.41
N ILE A 203 22.03 -23.40 -4.09
CA ILE A 203 21.45 -24.63 -4.61
C ILE A 203 22.37 -25.17 -5.70
N ASN A 204 23.07 -26.28 -5.43
CA ASN A 204 23.71 -27.07 -6.47
C ASN A 204 22.60 -27.80 -7.24
N GLU A 205 22.30 -27.34 -8.45
CA GLU A 205 21.26 -27.90 -9.35
C GLU A 205 21.39 -29.43 -9.53
N THR A 206 22.59 -29.96 -9.38
CA THR A 206 22.92 -31.39 -9.46
C THR A 206 22.31 -32.26 -8.35
N GLN A 207 21.99 -31.71 -7.17
CA GLN A 207 21.40 -32.49 -6.07
C GLN A 207 19.87 -32.60 -6.18
N ILE A 208 19.20 -31.59 -6.73
CA ILE A 208 17.74 -31.58 -6.91
C ILE A 208 17.31 -32.60 -7.99
N GLN A 209 18.08 -32.73 -9.08
CA GLN A 209 17.80 -33.73 -10.11
C GLN A 209 17.90 -35.18 -9.59
N GLN A 210 18.78 -35.45 -8.62
CA GLN A 210 18.92 -36.78 -8.03
C GLN A 210 17.78 -37.10 -7.04
N GLN A 211 17.24 -36.11 -6.33
CA GLN A 211 16.09 -36.31 -5.45
C GLN A 211 14.77 -36.49 -6.21
N LEU A 212 14.57 -35.78 -7.32
CA LEU A 212 13.39 -35.96 -8.19
C LEU A 212 13.36 -37.34 -8.87
N LEU A 213 14.52 -37.94 -9.13
CA LEU A 213 14.62 -39.28 -9.72
C LEU A 213 14.24 -40.40 -8.74
N ASN A 214 14.33 -40.15 -7.43
CA ASN A 214 14.10 -41.15 -6.38
C ASN A 214 12.65 -41.19 -5.87
N GLN A 215 11.77 -40.32 -6.35
CA GLN A 215 10.34 -40.28 -5.96
C GLN A 215 9.39 -40.78 -7.06
N GLN A 216 9.80 -41.77 -7.85
CA GLN A 216 8.83 -42.53 -8.66
C GLN A 216 8.25 -43.67 -7.81
N PRO A 217 6.92 -43.89 -7.78
CA PRO A 217 6.31 -44.92 -6.95
C PRO A 217 6.77 -46.33 -7.38
N GLN A 218 7.23 -47.13 -6.42
CA GLN A 218 7.39 -48.57 -6.59
C GLN A 218 6.00 -49.21 -6.74
N GLN A 219 5.62 -49.57 -7.97
CA GLN A 219 4.52 -50.51 -8.19
C GLN A 219 5.08 -51.93 -8.17
N GLU A 220 4.91 -52.61 -7.03
CA GLU A 220 5.04 -54.06 -6.95
C GLU A 220 3.84 -54.76 -7.61
N SER A 221 4.15 -55.56 -8.63
CA SER A 221 3.62 -56.92 -8.88
C SER A 221 2.11 -57.11 -9.12
N GLN A 222 1.73 -57.42 -10.37
CA GLN A 222 1.14 -58.72 -10.75
C GLN A 222 0.85 -58.87 -12.27
N GLN A 223 1.66 -59.72 -12.90
CA GLN A 223 1.31 -60.80 -13.83
C GLN A 223 0.76 -60.55 -15.26
N GLN A 224 1.58 -61.04 -16.22
CA GLN A 224 1.26 -61.79 -17.46
C GLN A 224 1.25 -61.06 -18.83
N GLN A 225 2.24 -61.44 -19.66
CA GLN A 225 2.19 -61.74 -21.12
C GLN A 225 1.77 -60.57 -22.06
N THR A 226 2.47 -60.13 -23.12
CA THR A 226 3.36 -60.76 -24.11
C THR A 226 3.95 -59.65 -25.02
N ASN A 227 5.16 -59.89 -25.53
CA ASN A 227 5.89 -59.21 -26.62
C ASN A 227 5.05 -58.44 -27.68
N ASN A 228 5.44 -57.18 -27.97
CA ASN A 228 5.44 -56.59 -29.34
C ASN A 228 5.96 -55.14 -29.37
N THR A 229 7.29 -54.95 -29.37
CA THR A 229 7.95 -53.67 -29.71
C THR A 229 8.64 -53.78 -31.07
N ASN A 230 7.88 -53.76 -32.15
CA ASN A 230 8.42 -53.65 -33.52
C ASN A 230 7.50 -52.94 -34.53
N LYS A 231 6.37 -52.35 -34.10
CA LYS A 231 5.41 -51.69 -35.01
C LYS A 231 5.53 -50.17 -35.10
N ASP A 232 6.06 -49.49 -34.09
CA ASP A 232 6.00 -48.02 -34.04
C ASP A 232 7.13 -47.31 -34.81
N ASN A 233 8.30 -47.97 -34.98
CA ASN A 233 9.43 -47.39 -35.73
C ASN A 233 9.18 -47.34 -37.25
N ASN A 234 8.40 -48.28 -37.80
CA ASN A 234 8.08 -48.33 -39.23
C ASN A 234 7.05 -47.28 -39.68
N TYR A 235 6.27 -46.71 -38.74
CA TYR A 235 5.23 -45.73 -39.04
C TYR A 235 5.82 -44.32 -39.24
N LEU A 236 6.75 -43.92 -38.36
CA LEU A 236 7.44 -42.63 -38.46
C LEU A 236 8.34 -42.54 -39.69
N GLU A 237 8.99 -43.65 -40.07
CA GLU A 237 9.87 -43.70 -41.24
C GLU A 237 9.08 -43.62 -42.55
N ASN A 238 7.90 -44.24 -42.64
CA ASN A 238 7.01 -44.11 -43.79
C ASN A 238 6.41 -42.71 -43.96
N LEU A 239 6.08 -42.04 -42.85
CA LEU A 239 5.54 -40.68 -42.88
C LEU A 239 6.56 -39.66 -43.39
N MET A 240 7.83 -39.81 -42.99
CA MET A 240 8.93 -38.96 -43.46
C MET A 240 9.26 -39.18 -44.94
N ASN A 241 9.07 -40.39 -45.47
CA ASN A 241 9.29 -40.67 -46.89
C ASN A 241 8.16 -40.14 -47.78
N GLN A 242 6.90 -40.14 -47.31
CA GLN A 242 5.77 -39.53 -48.04
C GLN A 242 5.87 -38.00 -48.16
N LEU A 243 6.44 -37.32 -47.16
CA LEU A 243 6.63 -35.86 -47.21
C LEU A 243 7.75 -35.43 -48.18
N LYS A 244 8.73 -36.31 -48.43
CA LYS A 244 9.83 -36.05 -49.37
C LYS A 244 9.45 -36.25 -50.83
N SER A 245 8.38 -36.99 -51.15
CA SER A 245 7.95 -37.21 -52.54
C SER A 245 6.97 -36.16 -53.07
N LEU A 246 6.72 -35.08 -52.32
CA LEU A 246 5.80 -33.99 -52.69
C LEU A 246 6.51 -32.64 -52.92
N GLN A 247 7.84 -32.65 -53.13
CA GLN A 247 8.62 -31.50 -53.60
C GLN A 247 9.24 -31.78 -54.96
#